data_AF-A0A1E3PHB4-F1
#
_entry.id   AF-A0A1E3PHB4-F1
#
_cell.length_a   1.000
_cell.length_b   1.000
_cell.length_c   1.000
_cell.angle_alpha   90.00
_cell.angle_beta   90.00
_cell.angle_gamma   90.00
#
_symmetry.space_group_name_H-M   'P 1'
#
loop_
_entity.id
_entity.type
_entity.pdbx_description
1 polymer ?
#
loop_
_entity_poly.entity_id
_entity_poly.type
_entity_poly.pdbx_seq_one_letter_code
_entity_poly.pdbx_strand_id
1 'polypeptide(L)'
;MNEINVSPNGELLADECVTHPITQLEGDACLSDSDSNSATASNINKVAHDLASQPRSLTTSDKELFYSVIYLAPGDYHRFHSPTNWVSMIRRHFVGELYSVAPYFQRKLSGLFVLNERVALLGKWKYGFFSMTPVGATNVGSIKVHFDKELKTNTGQRHHKKNTCYEATYYNASEVLNGYPLTKGQQMGGFNLGSTVVLVFEAPKSFKFNVQAGQKVSVGQSLGNLN
;
A
#
# COMPACT_ATOMS: atom_id res chain seq x y z
N MET A 1 -8.18 -7.75 18.46
CA MET A 1 -7.41 -8.14 17.25
C MET A 1 -8.01 -7.53 15.97
N ASN A 2 -8.41 -6.25 16.01
CA ASN A 2 -9.09 -5.55 14.89
C ASN A 2 -8.36 -4.24 14.57
N GLU A 3 -7.10 -4.32 14.15
CA GLU A 3 -6.22 -3.16 14.06
C GLU A 3 -5.39 -3.17 12.79
N ILE A 4 -5.26 -2.01 12.15
CA ILE A 4 -4.27 -1.73 11.11
C ILE A 4 -3.05 -1.18 11.83
N ASN A 5 -1.90 -1.86 11.75
CA ASN A 5 -0.68 -1.40 12.43
C ASN A 5 0.40 -1.07 11.41
N VAL A 6 1.24 -0.09 11.71
CA VAL A 6 2.61 -0.11 11.18
C VAL A 6 3.27 -1.38 11.77
N SER A 7 3.99 -2.18 10.98
CA SER A 7 4.61 -3.48 11.40
C SER A 7 5.76 -3.31 12.41
N PRO A 8 6.22 -4.31 13.23
CA PRO A 8 7.14 -4.06 14.35
C PRO A 8 8.64 -4.02 13.99
N ASN A 9 9.37 -3.21 14.79
CA ASN A 9 10.83 -3.01 14.94
C ASN A 9 11.26 -1.55 14.79
N GLY A 10 10.94 -0.74 15.80
CA GLY A 10 11.94 0.11 16.47
C GLY A 10 12.47 1.38 15.80
N GLU A 11 12.08 1.75 14.57
CA GLU A 11 12.58 2.98 13.94
C GLU A 11 11.48 3.87 13.35
N LEU A 12 11.76 5.18 13.39
CA LEU A 12 10.87 6.34 13.17
C LEU A 12 10.35 6.41 11.72
N LEU A 13 9.11 6.87 11.51
CA LEU A 13 8.53 6.84 10.16
C LEU A 13 7.62 7.97 9.65
N ALA A 14 7.29 9.04 10.38
CA ALA A 14 6.54 10.10 9.69
C ALA A 14 6.57 11.48 10.34
N ASP A 15 6.35 12.51 9.51
CA ASP A 15 6.02 13.87 9.94
C ASP A 15 4.54 14.26 9.70
N GLU A 16 3.75 13.56 8.86
CA GLU A 16 2.33 13.91 8.60
C GLU A 16 1.48 12.70 8.11
N CYS A 17 0.33 12.44 8.75
CA CYS A 17 -0.68 11.45 8.33
C CYS A 17 -2.00 12.13 7.93
N VAL A 18 -2.29 12.30 6.63
CA VAL A 18 -3.60 12.85 6.20
C VAL A 18 -4.62 11.71 6.10
N THR A 19 -5.80 11.89 6.68
CA THR A 19 -6.91 10.92 6.65
C THR A 19 -8.22 11.62 6.26
N HIS A 20 -8.81 11.27 5.12
CA HIS A 20 -10.15 11.73 4.72
C HIS A 20 -10.97 10.58 4.08
N PRO A 21 -12.30 10.66 4.05
CA PRO A 21 -13.11 9.81 3.17
C PRO A 21 -12.95 10.22 1.70
N ILE A 22 -12.80 9.25 0.78
CA ILE A 22 -12.68 9.51 -0.68
C ILE A 22 -14.03 9.24 -1.36
N THR A 23 -14.46 10.15 -2.23
CA THR A 23 -15.73 10.06 -2.99
C THR A 23 -15.56 9.71 -4.48
N GLN A 24 -14.33 9.62 -5.01
CA GLN A 24 -14.10 9.30 -6.42
C GLN A 24 -12.69 8.70 -6.65
N LEU A 25 -12.63 7.58 -7.39
CA LEU A 25 -11.40 7.01 -7.94
C LEU A 25 -11.33 7.40 -9.42
N GLU A 26 -10.39 8.26 -9.81
CA GLU A 26 -10.06 8.47 -11.23
C GLU A 26 -9.22 7.27 -11.70
N GLY A 27 -9.70 6.58 -12.74
CA GLY A 27 -9.06 5.38 -13.28
C GLY A 27 -8.34 5.67 -14.59
N ASP A 28 -7.02 5.48 -14.62
CA ASP A 28 -6.23 5.45 -15.85
C ASP A 28 -6.15 4.02 -16.42
N ALA A 29 -6.10 3.89 -17.75
CA ALA A 29 -5.97 2.61 -18.45
C ALA A 29 -4.52 2.06 -18.35
N CYS A 30 -4.38 0.75 -18.15
CA CYS A 30 -3.08 0.07 -17.96
C CYS A 30 -2.85 -1.04 -19.00
N LEU A 31 -1.58 -1.29 -19.33
CA LEU A 31 -1.14 -2.39 -20.21
C LEU A 31 -0.91 -3.67 -19.39
N SER A 32 -1.33 -4.84 -19.88
CA SER A 32 -1.26 -6.11 -19.12
C SER A 32 0.05 -6.86 -19.36
N ASP A 33 0.76 -7.21 -18.27
CA ASP A 33 1.81 -8.22 -18.22
C ASP A 33 1.42 -9.33 -17.23
N SER A 34 1.60 -10.61 -17.59
CA SER A 34 1.28 -11.75 -16.73
C SER A 34 2.54 -12.48 -16.27
N ASP A 35 2.69 -12.74 -14.97
CA ASP A 35 3.04 -14.06 -14.37
C ASP A 35 3.56 -13.99 -12.91
N SER A 36 3.45 -15.13 -12.21
CA SER A 36 3.28 -15.23 -10.75
C SER A 36 4.44 -15.88 -9.98
N ASN A 37 4.74 -15.36 -8.78
CA ASN A 37 5.47 -16.07 -7.72
C ASN A 37 4.49 -16.84 -6.80
N SER A 38 4.86 -18.06 -6.42
CA SER A 38 4.08 -18.93 -5.52
C SER A 38 4.13 -18.46 -4.06
N ALA A 39 2.97 -18.44 -3.39
CA ALA A 39 2.86 -18.10 -1.98
C ALA A 39 3.03 -19.32 -1.04
N THR A 40 3.46 -19.08 0.20
CA THR A 40 3.65 -20.16 1.19
C THR A 40 2.32 -20.63 1.81
N ALA A 41 2.20 -21.94 2.07
CA ALA A 41 1.00 -22.54 2.68
C ALA A 41 0.64 -21.93 4.06
N SER A 42 1.66 -21.58 4.86
CA SER A 42 1.45 -20.93 6.16
C SER A 42 0.80 -19.55 6.03
N ASN A 43 1.21 -18.75 5.04
CA ASN A 43 0.61 -17.44 4.78
C ASN A 43 -0.82 -17.59 4.24
N ILE A 44 -1.05 -18.54 3.33
CA ILE A 44 -2.39 -18.85 2.80
C ILE A 44 -3.35 -19.15 3.95
N ASN A 45 -2.99 -20.06 4.86
CA ASN A 45 -3.87 -20.46 5.97
C ASN A 45 -4.18 -19.30 6.93
N LYS A 46 -3.19 -18.49 7.32
CA LYS A 46 -3.39 -17.33 8.21
C LYS A 46 -4.31 -16.29 7.59
N VAL A 47 -4.08 -15.97 6.32
CA VAL A 47 -4.87 -14.96 5.60
C VAL A 47 -6.28 -15.47 5.32
N ALA A 48 -6.43 -16.72 4.87
CA ALA A 48 -7.73 -17.35 4.65
C ALA A 48 -8.60 -17.38 5.92
N HIS A 49 -8.01 -17.75 7.06
CA HIS A 49 -8.72 -17.76 8.33
C HIS A 49 -9.25 -16.37 8.72
N ASP A 50 -8.43 -15.32 8.60
CA ASP A 50 -8.85 -13.96 8.91
C ASP A 50 -9.91 -13.43 7.92
N LEU A 51 -9.75 -13.70 6.62
CA LEU A 51 -10.77 -13.33 5.63
C LEU A 51 -12.07 -14.12 5.82
N ALA A 52 -12.05 -15.37 6.29
CA ALA A 52 -13.26 -16.13 6.58
C ALA A 52 -14.00 -15.60 7.83
N SER A 53 -13.29 -14.90 8.71
CA SER A 53 -13.86 -14.30 9.93
C SER A 53 -14.65 -13.00 9.70
N GLN A 54 -14.95 -12.63 8.45
CA GLN A 54 -15.77 -11.44 8.17
C GLN A 54 -17.10 -11.52 8.93
N PRO A 55 -17.55 -10.45 9.60
CA PRO A 55 -18.91 -10.39 10.09
C PRO A 55 -19.87 -10.56 8.92
N ARG A 56 -20.68 -11.63 8.95
CA ARG A 56 -21.61 -12.06 7.88
C ARG A 56 -22.69 -11.02 7.50
N SER A 57 -22.64 -9.81 8.08
CA SER A 57 -23.69 -8.79 8.05
C SER A 57 -23.22 -7.38 7.63
N LEU A 58 -21.98 -7.19 7.16
CA LEU A 58 -21.56 -5.86 6.67
C LEU A 58 -22.00 -5.66 5.23
N THR A 59 -23.07 -4.89 5.02
CA THR A 59 -23.46 -4.45 3.68
C THR A 59 -22.51 -3.37 3.17
N THR A 60 -22.56 -3.04 1.88
CA THR A 60 -21.81 -1.89 1.33
C THR A 60 -22.19 -0.57 2.01
N SER A 61 -23.41 -0.46 2.56
CA SER A 61 -23.88 0.72 3.30
C SER A 61 -23.21 0.90 4.67
N ASP A 62 -22.64 -0.17 5.23
CA ASP A 62 -22.04 -0.19 6.58
C ASP A 62 -20.53 0.08 6.57
N LYS A 63 -19.97 0.34 5.39
CA LYS A 63 -18.54 0.53 5.16
C LYS A 63 -18.26 1.92 4.64
N GLU A 64 -17.08 2.42 4.95
CA GLU A 64 -16.53 3.67 4.42
C GLU A 64 -15.12 3.43 3.91
N LEU A 65 -14.70 4.27 2.96
CA LEU A 65 -13.36 4.25 2.41
C LEU A 65 -12.48 5.19 3.22
N PHE A 66 -11.40 4.66 3.78
CA PHE A 66 -10.41 5.40 4.56
C PHE A 66 -9.09 5.43 3.79
N TYR A 67 -8.30 6.47 4.01
CA TYR A 67 -6.90 6.46 3.60
C TYR A 67 -5.97 7.01 4.68
N SER A 68 -4.69 6.69 4.54
CA SER A 68 -3.59 7.25 5.33
C SER A 68 -2.38 7.43 4.42
N VAL A 69 -1.74 8.58 4.52
CA VAL A 69 -0.49 8.90 3.82
C VAL A 69 0.64 8.88 4.84
N ILE A 70 1.68 8.08 4.62
CA ILE A 70 2.81 7.93 5.54
C ILE A 70 4.07 8.38 4.81
N TYR A 71 4.57 9.57 5.16
CA TYR A 71 5.80 10.13 4.59
C TYR A 71 7.04 9.65 5.37
N LEU A 72 8.00 9.04 4.68
CA LEU A 72 9.27 8.57 5.24
C LEU A 72 10.38 9.57 4.91
N ALA A 73 10.88 10.29 5.91
CA ALA A 73 11.99 11.23 5.75
C ALA A 73 13.30 10.48 5.45
N PRO A 74 14.34 11.14 4.89
CA PRO A 74 15.59 10.47 4.53
C PRO A 74 16.29 9.68 5.66
N GLY A 75 16.11 10.09 6.92
CA GLY A 75 16.66 9.40 8.10
C GLY A 75 15.76 8.31 8.70
N ASP A 76 14.58 8.08 8.14
CA ASP A 76 13.59 7.12 8.64
C ASP A 76 13.83 5.70 8.10
N TYR A 77 13.06 4.72 8.58
CA TYR A 77 13.14 3.32 8.14
C TYR A 77 12.43 3.06 6.79
N HIS A 78 13.18 3.00 5.69
CA HIS A 78 12.62 2.91 4.31
C HIS A 78 12.07 1.54 3.89
N ARG A 79 11.57 0.71 4.80
CA ARG A 79 10.89 -0.55 4.45
C ARG A 79 9.43 -0.48 4.82
N PHE A 80 8.58 -1.07 3.98
CA PHE A 80 7.15 -1.11 4.21
C PHE A 80 6.67 -2.55 4.36
N HIS A 81 5.64 -2.69 5.17
CA HIS A 81 5.16 -3.96 5.66
C HIS A 81 3.64 -4.00 5.59
N SER A 82 3.09 -5.20 5.51
CA SER A 82 1.67 -5.44 5.52
C SER A 82 1.08 -5.05 6.89
N PRO A 83 0.14 -4.09 6.96
CA PRO A 83 -0.38 -3.60 8.23
C PRO A 83 -1.49 -4.50 8.82
N THR A 84 -2.04 -5.38 7.99
CA THR A 84 -3.10 -6.33 8.30
C THR A 84 -2.91 -7.60 7.47
N ASN A 85 -3.75 -8.61 7.66
CA ASN A 85 -3.82 -9.74 6.74
C ASN A 85 -4.66 -9.33 5.52
N TRP A 86 -4.14 -9.54 4.32
CA TRP A 86 -4.87 -9.24 3.08
C TRP A 86 -4.29 -10.04 1.91
N VAL A 87 -5.01 -10.00 0.80
CA VAL A 87 -4.64 -10.65 -0.45
C VAL A 87 -4.38 -9.57 -1.48
N SER A 88 -3.15 -9.47 -2.00
CA SER A 88 -2.82 -8.60 -3.13
C SER A 88 -3.12 -9.35 -4.43
N MET A 89 -3.92 -8.75 -5.31
CA MET A 89 -4.44 -9.42 -6.51
C MET A 89 -3.91 -8.79 -7.79
N ILE A 90 -3.74 -7.46 -7.79
CA ILE A 90 -3.31 -6.69 -8.96
C ILE A 90 -2.21 -5.71 -8.52
N ARG A 91 -1.25 -5.48 -9.39
CA ARG A 91 -0.27 -4.40 -9.29
C ARG A 91 -0.40 -3.47 -10.48
N ARG A 92 -0.50 -2.17 -10.22
CA ARG A 92 -0.34 -1.13 -11.25
C ARG A 92 0.92 -0.31 -10.99
N HIS A 93 1.84 -0.30 -11.93
CA HIS A 93 3.04 0.50 -11.92
C HIS A 93 2.82 1.71 -12.83
N PHE A 94 2.79 2.89 -12.22
CA PHE A 94 2.66 4.16 -12.91
C PHE A 94 4.04 4.78 -13.03
N VAL A 95 4.54 4.90 -14.26
CA VAL A 95 5.83 5.52 -14.53
C VAL A 95 5.67 7.02 -14.51
N GLY A 96 6.36 7.68 -13.58
CA GLY A 96 6.24 9.11 -13.36
C GLY A 96 7.59 9.78 -13.11
N GLU A 97 7.52 10.97 -12.53
CA GLU A 97 8.67 11.72 -12.07
C GLU A 97 9.13 11.25 -10.68
N LEU A 98 10.18 11.85 -10.15
CA LEU A 98 10.68 11.56 -8.80
C LEU A 98 10.87 12.86 -8.03
N TYR A 99 9.81 13.67 -7.90
CA TYR A 99 9.86 14.90 -7.14
C TYR A 99 10.00 14.62 -5.64
N SER A 100 10.54 15.59 -4.89
CA SER A 100 10.65 15.48 -3.43
C SER A 100 9.27 15.40 -2.81
N VAL A 101 9.06 14.38 -1.98
CA VAL A 101 7.80 14.18 -1.23
C VAL A 101 7.83 14.82 0.15
N ALA A 102 8.80 15.70 0.45
CA ALA A 102 8.83 16.40 1.72
C ALA A 102 7.59 17.29 1.94
N PRO A 103 7.08 17.45 3.18
CA PRO A 103 5.81 18.14 3.46
C PRO A 103 5.69 19.54 2.85
N TYR A 104 6.79 20.28 2.79
CA TYR A 104 6.83 21.59 2.14
C TYR A 104 6.46 21.54 0.66
N PHE A 105 6.92 20.52 -0.08
CA PHE A 105 6.58 20.34 -1.49
C PHE A 105 5.17 19.78 -1.69
N GLN A 106 4.70 18.90 -0.79
CA GLN A 106 3.32 18.40 -0.81
C GLN A 106 2.29 19.52 -0.74
N ARG A 107 2.55 20.56 0.07
CA ARG A 107 1.66 21.73 0.19
C ARG A 107 1.70 22.66 -1.02
N LYS A 108 2.76 22.61 -1.84
CA LYS A 108 2.99 23.54 -2.96
C LYS A 108 2.65 22.94 -4.33
N LEU A 109 2.73 21.62 -4.48
CA LEU A 109 2.49 20.92 -5.73
C LEU A 109 1.24 20.05 -5.59
N SER A 110 0.12 20.53 -6.14
CA SER A 110 -1.11 19.73 -6.23
C SER A 110 -0.85 18.47 -7.06
N GLY A 111 -1.33 17.33 -6.58
CA GLY A 111 -1.19 16.05 -7.29
C GLY A 111 0.21 15.43 -7.27
N LEU A 112 1.11 15.85 -6.36
CA LEU A 112 2.49 15.34 -6.27
C LEU A 112 2.59 13.80 -6.32
N PHE A 113 1.72 13.09 -5.61
CA PHE A 113 1.71 11.62 -5.60
C PHE A 113 1.26 10.99 -6.92
N VAL A 114 0.47 11.72 -7.72
CA VAL A 114 0.03 11.28 -9.06
C VAL A 114 1.15 11.47 -10.07
N LEU A 115 1.95 12.54 -9.90
CA LEU A 115 3.09 12.84 -10.77
C LEU A 115 4.26 11.90 -10.54
N ASN A 116 4.48 11.47 -9.29
CA ASN A 116 5.60 10.60 -8.97
C ASN A 116 5.38 9.16 -9.45
N GLU A 117 6.48 8.48 -9.77
CA GLU A 117 6.51 7.04 -9.99
C GLU A 117 5.96 6.32 -8.76
N ARG A 118 4.99 5.42 -8.96
CA ARG A 118 4.31 4.72 -7.88
C ARG A 118 3.88 3.32 -8.31
N VAL A 119 3.72 2.44 -7.31
CA VAL A 119 3.29 1.05 -7.51
C VAL A 119 2.07 0.79 -6.65
N ALA A 120 0.88 0.75 -7.23
CA ALA A 120 -0.35 0.45 -6.49
C ALA A 120 -0.57 -1.06 -6.41
N LEU A 121 -0.51 -1.62 -5.20
CA LEU A 121 -0.90 -2.99 -4.93
C LEU A 121 -2.37 -2.99 -4.48
N LEU A 122 -3.22 -3.63 -5.27
CA LEU A 122 -4.68 -3.65 -5.12
C LEU A 122 -5.14 -5.03 -4.69
N GLY A 123 -6.13 -5.10 -3.82
CA GLY A 123 -6.62 -6.37 -3.32
C GLY A 123 -7.75 -6.23 -2.31
N LYS A 124 -7.80 -7.19 -1.39
CA LYS A 124 -8.85 -7.26 -0.37
C LYS A 124 -8.33 -7.73 0.98
N TRP A 125 -8.91 -7.16 2.02
CA TRP A 125 -8.76 -7.61 3.40
C TRP A 125 -10.13 -8.01 3.97
N LYS A 126 -10.20 -8.33 5.26
CA LYS A 126 -11.41 -8.87 5.88
C LYS A 126 -12.64 -7.95 5.90
N TYR A 127 -12.52 -6.69 5.48
CA TYR A 127 -13.67 -5.78 5.36
C TYR A 127 -14.00 -5.34 3.94
N GLY A 128 -13.23 -5.76 2.94
CA GLY A 128 -13.47 -5.39 1.55
C GLY A 128 -12.18 -4.98 0.86
N PHE A 129 -12.24 -3.91 0.06
CA PHE A 129 -11.12 -3.37 -0.67
C PHE A 129 -9.97 -2.95 0.26
N PHE A 130 -8.74 -3.26 -0.16
CA PHE A 130 -7.51 -2.79 0.46
C PHE A 130 -6.46 -2.51 -0.62
N SER A 131 -5.73 -1.42 -0.44
CA SER A 131 -4.59 -1.10 -1.29
C SER A 131 -3.45 -0.46 -0.51
N MET A 132 -2.25 -0.73 -0.98
CA MET A 132 -1.01 -0.11 -0.53
C MET A 132 -0.24 0.37 -1.74
N THR A 133 0.09 1.66 -1.76
CA THR A 133 0.78 2.31 -2.86
C THR A 133 2.07 2.94 -2.37
N PRO A 134 3.22 2.24 -2.49
CA PRO A 134 4.53 2.87 -2.43
C PRO A 134 4.71 3.92 -3.54
N VAL A 135 5.18 5.11 -3.15
CA VAL A 135 5.46 6.25 -4.03
C VAL A 135 6.93 6.63 -3.90
N GLY A 136 7.64 6.68 -5.03
CA GLY A 136 9.05 7.06 -5.09
C GLY A 136 9.26 8.56 -4.92
N ALA A 137 10.51 8.95 -4.61
CA ALA A 137 10.94 10.35 -4.60
C ALA A 137 12.40 10.52 -5.09
N THR A 138 12.93 11.74 -4.98
CA THR A 138 14.22 12.15 -5.55
C THR A 138 15.42 11.26 -5.20
N ASN A 139 16.40 11.28 -6.11
CA ASN A 139 17.78 10.81 -5.97
C ASN A 139 18.05 9.29 -6.01
N VAL A 140 17.14 8.42 -5.54
CA VAL A 140 17.37 6.94 -5.60
C VAL A 140 16.07 6.12 -5.65
N GLY A 141 14.95 6.72 -6.06
CA GLY A 141 13.54 6.29 -5.88
C GLY A 141 13.06 4.94 -6.43
N SER A 142 13.90 3.92 -6.54
CA SER A 142 13.47 2.56 -6.86
C SER A 142 12.58 2.01 -5.73
N ILE A 143 11.42 1.49 -6.13
CA ILE A 143 10.47 0.77 -5.28
C ILE A 143 10.73 -0.72 -5.48
N LYS A 144 11.03 -1.43 -4.39
CA LYS A 144 11.17 -2.89 -4.42
C LYS A 144 9.95 -3.53 -3.78
N VAL A 145 9.31 -4.46 -4.48
CA VAL A 145 8.28 -5.35 -3.94
C VAL A 145 8.87 -6.77 -3.90
N HIS A 146 9.08 -7.31 -2.71
CA HIS A 146 9.87 -8.52 -2.50
C HIS A 146 9.32 -9.75 -3.23
N PHE A 147 7.99 -9.85 -3.33
CA PHE A 147 7.33 -10.98 -3.99
C PHE A 147 7.08 -10.74 -5.49
N ASP A 148 7.46 -9.58 -6.02
CA ASP A 148 7.38 -9.26 -7.44
C ASP A 148 8.80 -8.92 -7.95
N LYS A 149 9.48 -9.95 -8.47
CA LYS A 149 10.85 -9.84 -8.99
C LYS A 149 10.91 -9.15 -10.35
N GLU A 150 9.79 -9.12 -11.07
CA GLU A 150 9.67 -8.57 -12.42
C GLU A 150 9.46 -7.06 -12.37
N LEU A 151 8.90 -6.52 -11.29
CA LEU A 151 8.83 -5.08 -11.07
C LEU A 151 10.22 -4.45 -11.13
N LYS A 152 10.42 -3.61 -12.16
CA LYS A 152 11.54 -2.69 -12.25
C LYS A 152 11.02 -1.26 -12.26
N THR A 153 11.51 -0.46 -11.33
CA THR A 153 11.19 0.97 -11.22
C THR A 153 12.46 1.79 -11.39
N ASN A 154 12.33 3.07 -11.75
CA ASN A 154 13.47 3.97 -11.94
C ASN A 154 14.50 3.45 -12.97
N THR A 155 14.03 2.81 -14.04
CA THR A 155 14.88 2.19 -15.09
C THR A 155 15.19 3.10 -16.29
N GLY A 156 14.88 4.39 -16.20
CA GLY A 156 14.97 5.32 -17.32
C GLY A 156 14.06 4.94 -18.51
N GLN A 157 14.10 5.71 -19.60
CA GLN A 157 13.21 5.50 -20.75
C GLN A 157 13.50 4.24 -21.58
N ARG A 158 14.57 3.49 -21.25
CA ARG A 158 14.96 2.29 -22.00
C ARG A 158 14.04 1.10 -21.77
N HIS A 159 13.36 1.04 -20.62
CA HIS A 159 12.52 -0.11 -20.24
C HIS A 159 11.03 0.26 -20.12
N HIS A 160 10.71 1.50 -19.75
CA HIS A 160 9.33 1.94 -19.65
C HIS A 160 9.14 3.36 -20.18
N LYS A 161 8.01 3.57 -20.87
CA LYS A 161 7.62 4.90 -21.37
C LYS A 161 7.07 5.72 -20.20
N LYS A 162 7.52 6.96 -20.06
CA LYS A 162 6.98 7.89 -19.05
C LYS A 162 5.46 8.08 -19.23
N ASN A 163 4.75 8.35 -18.14
CA ASN A 163 3.29 8.54 -18.11
C ASN A 163 2.51 7.35 -18.65
N THR A 164 3.03 6.13 -18.44
CA THR A 164 2.38 4.88 -18.81
C THR A 164 2.09 4.07 -17.55
N CYS A 165 0.96 3.36 -17.55
CA CYS A 165 0.63 2.40 -16.51
C CYS A 165 0.84 0.96 -17.02
N TYR A 166 1.57 0.16 -16.25
CA TYR A 166 1.75 -1.28 -16.46
C TYR A 166 1.05 -2.06 -15.35
N GLU A 167 0.25 -3.05 -15.72
CA GLU A 167 -0.52 -3.89 -14.81
C GLU A 167 0.07 -5.30 -14.77
N ALA A 168 0.18 -5.88 -13.58
CA ALA A 168 0.43 -7.30 -13.40
C ALA A 168 -0.61 -7.90 -12.45
N THR A 169 -0.89 -9.19 -12.61
CA THR A 169 -1.86 -9.90 -11.76
C THR A 169 -1.17 -10.98 -10.94
N TYR A 170 -1.73 -11.26 -9.77
CA TYR A 170 -1.26 -12.28 -8.84
C TYR A 170 -2.29 -13.38 -8.63
N TYR A 171 -3.31 -13.48 -9.49
CA TYR A 171 -4.41 -14.43 -9.39
C TYR A 171 -3.92 -15.87 -9.20
N ASN A 172 -2.83 -16.24 -9.89
CA ASN A 172 -2.24 -17.58 -9.82
C ASN A 172 -1.29 -17.81 -8.63
N ALA A 173 -1.06 -16.81 -7.77
CA ALA A 173 -0.14 -16.95 -6.63
C ALA A 173 -0.68 -17.87 -5.52
N SER A 174 -2.00 -18.06 -5.46
CA SER A 174 -2.68 -18.98 -4.54
C SER A 174 -3.98 -19.47 -5.16
N GLU A 175 -4.12 -20.78 -5.35
CA GLU A 175 -5.36 -21.40 -5.84
C GLU A 175 -6.56 -21.14 -4.91
N VAL A 176 -6.30 -20.99 -3.60
CA VAL A 176 -7.34 -20.78 -2.58
C VAL A 176 -7.77 -19.31 -2.51
N LEU A 177 -6.80 -18.39 -2.57
CA LEU A 177 -7.06 -16.96 -2.31
C LEU A 177 -7.17 -16.11 -3.58
N ASN A 178 -6.80 -16.66 -4.74
CA ASN A 178 -6.76 -15.99 -6.03
C ASN A 178 -5.96 -14.66 -5.97
N GLY A 179 -4.75 -14.74 -5.40
CA GLY A 179 -3.90 -13.59 -5.11
C GLY A 179 -2.73 -13.94 -4.20
N TYR A 180 -1.79 -13.01 -4.03
CA TYR A 180 -0.65 -13.18 -3.14
C TYR A 180 -1.05 -12.83 -1.67
N PRO A 181 -1.03 -13.81 -0.73
CA PRO A 181 -1.38 -13.59 0.66
C PRO A 181 -0.26 -12.86 1.42
N LEU A 182 -0.65 -11.82 2.14
CA LEU A 182 0.22 -11.00 2.96
C LEU A 182 -0.27 -11.03 4.41
N THR A 183 0.61 -11.44 5.33
CA THR A 183 0.27 -11.51 6.76
C THR A 183 0.63 -10.20 7.46
N LYS A 184 -0.13 -9.82 8.50
CA LYS A 184 0.19 -8.66 9.35
C LYS A 184 1.64 -8.72 9.83
N GLY A 185 2.37 -7.62 9.66
CA GLY A 185 3.79 -7.49 10.01
C GLY A 185 4.78 -7.98 8.94
N GLN A 186 4.31 -8.66 7.89
CA GLN A 186 5.19 -9.15 6.84
C GLN A 186 5.84 -8.00 6.08
N GLN A 187 7.18 -7.99 6.00
CA GLN A 187 7.89 -7.04 5.14
C GLN A 187 7.57 -7.32 3.68
N MET A 188 7.05 -6.30 2.99
CA MET A 188 6.62 -6.41 1.60
C MET A 188 7.64 -5.84 0.64
N GLY A 189 8.44 -4.88 1.08
CA GLY A 189 9.30 -4.14 0.20
C GLY A 189 10.05 -3.02 0.89
N GLY A 190 10.63 -2.14 0.09
CA GLY A 190 11.29 -0.94 0.57
C GLY A 190 11.71 0.01 -0.54
N PHE A 191 12.22 1.15 -0.11
CA PHE A 191 12.77 2.21 -0.92
C PHE A 191 14.27 2.34 -0.64
N ASN A 192 14.99 3.04 -1.51
CA ASN A 192 16.41 3.34 -1.25
C ASN A 192 16.60 4.64 -0.44
N LEU A 193 15.71 5.64 -0.54
CA LEU A 193 15.72 6.90 0.24
C LEU A 193 14.42 7.69 -0.01
N GLY A 194 13.99 8.49 0.97
CA GLY A 194 12.90 9.50 0.91
C GLY A 194 11.64 9.06 0.15
N SER A 195 10.57 8.71 0.83
CA SER A 195 9.45 8.04 0.16
C SER A 195 8.11 8.24 0.86
N THR A 196 7.02 7.80 0.24
CA THR A 196 5.69 7.82 0.84
C THR A 196 5.00 6.48 0.62
N VAL A 197 4.24 6.01 1.61
CA VAL A 197 3.30 4.90 1.47
C VAL A 197 1.89 5.43 1.64
N VAL A 198 1.03 5.21 0.66
CA VAL A 198 -0.40 5.53 0.73
C VAL A 198 -1.19 4.24 0.95
N LEU A 199 -2.00 4.21 2.01
CA LEU A 199 -2.97 3.16 2.28
C LEU A 199 -4.35 3.65 1.91
N VAL A 200 -5.14 2.84 1.21
CA VAL A 200 -6.58 3.10 0.96
C VAL A 200 -7.35 1.81 1.19
N PHE A 201 -8.36 1.82 2.05
CA PHE A 201 -9.05 0.60 2.46
C PHE A 201 -10.49 0.86 2.90
N GLU A 202 -11.38 -0.11 2.65
CA GLU A 202 -12.74 -0.13 3.18
C GLU A 202 -12.74 -0.67 4.61
N ALA A 203 -13.40 0.01 5.54
CA ALA A 203 -13.62 -0.49 6.90
C ALA A 203 -15.05 -0.17 7.36
N PRO A 204 -15.57 -0.85 8.40
CA PRO A 204 -16.81 -0.42 9.05
C PRO A 204 -16.77 1.05 9.47
N LYS A 205 -17.92 1.73 9.45
CA LYS A 205 -18.06 3.14 9.89
C LYS A 205 -17.60 3.41 11.32
N SER A 206 -17.56 2.37 12.16
CA SER A 206 -17.04 2.43 13.52
C SER A 206 -15.50 2.47 13.60
N PHE A 207 -14.79 2.32 12.48
CA PHE A 207 -13.33 2.43 12.45
C PHE A 207 -12.90 3.83 12.85
N LYS A 208 -11.90 3.90 13.74
CA LYS A 208 -11.28 5.14 14.18
C LYS A 208 -9.77 5.03 14.07
N PHE A 209 -9.15 6.09 13.56
CA PHE A 209 -7.71 6.25 13.65
C PHE A 209 -7.31 6.55 15.09
N ASN A 210 -6.26 5.89 15.55
CA ASN A 210 -5.59 6.14 16.83
C ASN A 210 -4.42 7.12 16.66
N VAL A 211 -4.26 7.66 15.46
CA VAL A 211 -3.20 8.60 15.08
C VAL A 211 -3.82 9.86 14.51
N GLN A 212 -3.11 10.98 14.66
CA GLN A 212 -3.52 12.28 14.14
C GLN A 212 -2.66 12.71 12.95
N ALA A 213 -3.17 13.62 12.13
CA ALA A 213 -2.35 14.29 11.13
C ALA A 213 -1.19 15.05 11.78
N GLY A 214 -0.03 15.03 11.14
CA GLY A 214 1.21 15.52 11.74
C GLY A 214 1.89 14.58 12.74
N GLN A 215 1.23 13.50 13.18
CA GLN A 215 1.79 12.64 14.21
C GLN A 215 2.90 11.74 13.66
N LYS A 216 4.04 11.70 14.37
CA LYS A 216 5.06 10.68 14.16
C LYS A 216 4.53 9.30 14.51
N VAL A 217 4.67 8.37 13.56
CA VAL A 217 4.33 6.97 13.76
C VAL A 217 5.56 6.09 13.77
N SER A 218 5.50 5.00 14.53
CA SER A 218 6.59 4.02 14.63
C SER A 218 6.19 2.69 14.01
N VAL A 219 7.19 1.99 13.49
CA VAL A 219 7.13 0.57 13.07
C VAL A 219 6.62 -0.28 14.26
N GLY A 220 5.32 -0.60 14.26
CA GLY A 220 4.64 -1.48 15.22
C GLY A 220 3.29 -0.92 15.66
N GLN A 221 3.13 0.40 15.50
CA GLN A 221 2.05 1.17 16.08
C GLN A 221 0.72 0.93 15.37
N SER A 222 -0.34 0.69 16.14
CA SER A 222 -1.71 0.69 15.60
C SER A 222 -2.07 2.06 15.03
N LEU A 223 -2.39 2.11 13.74
CA LEU A 223 -2.95 3.26 13.05
C LEU A 223 -4.41 3.47 13.42
N GLY A 224 -5.17 2.41 13.67
CA GLY A 224 -6.58 2.51 14.02
C GLY A 224 -7.21 1.17 14.32
N ASN A 225 -8.37 1.22 14.96
CA ASN A 225 -9.11 0.05 15.40
C ASN A 225 -10.62 0.21 15.17
N LEU A 226 -11.34 -0.88 15.39
CA LEU A 226 -12.79 -0.86 15.55
C LEU A 226 -13.09 -0.78 17.04
N ASN A 227 -13.90 0.21 17.42
CA ASN A 227 -14.52 0.27 18.74
C ASN A 227 -15.46 -0.91 18.97
#